data_AF-A0AA85K0M7-F1
#
_entry.id   AF-A0AA85K0M7-F1
#
_cell.length_a   1.000
_cell.length_b   1.000
_cell.length_c   1.000
_cell.angle_alpha   90.00
_cell.angle_beta   90.00
_cell.angle_gamma   90.00
#
_symmetry.space_group_name_H-M   'P 1'
#
loop_
_entity.id
_entity.type
_entity.pdbx_description
1 polymer ?
#
loop_
_entity_poly.entity_id
_entity_poly.type
_entity_poly.pdbx_seq_one_letter_code
_entity_poly.pdbx_strand_id
1 'polypeptide(L)'
;MSTDNKNHNEVEVLEYTTVKASYESLNKRYRRNHRDMEKGVAALNKSLDELENASDISKAAEALQRVLETMCGVKRKAEYMCFEERKLLKSCKRRIEHLSQLCLLNSGIHCKVSDEVTGSTGGGQKSEESVSKNVSIESEVTTKPRLSHPFDESSVSLARFQRHLTDYLFTSGQPQSALKFAQEKQELGDLCMLEVYDEAVSIEKALLEGDTGPAFAWLQEANFKLKKNDSYYEFDLRVFEFYLLVKQGKRIDAIQHARKYMSSIKQDDDYRANKLGQAMILLAMRTPEELQSKADQNKLTEKWIVKRTHEVLMEFYAYSVYSPFQLAVNAGITAIKTQYPFTLSTVSII
;
A
#
# COMPACT_ATOMS: atom_id res chain seq x y z
N MET A 1 -9.02 -25.24 33.49
CA MET A 1 -7.98 -24.86 32.52
C MET A 1 -8.48 -23.64 31.80
N SER A 2 -7.74 -22.53 31.89
CA SER A 2 -8.17 -21.19 31.50
C SER A 2 -8.64 -21.14 30.04
N THR A 3 -9.87 -20.71 29.84
CA THR A 3 -10.39 -20.20 28.57
C THR A 3 -9.71 -18.86 28.31
N ASP A 4 -8.65 -18.89 27.52
CA ASP A 4 -7.98 -17.68 27.06
C ASP A 4 -8.94 -16.96 26.09
N ASN A 5 -9.67 -15.99 26.64
CA ASN A 5 -10.61 -15.14 25.93
C ASN A 5 -9.83 -14.15 25.06
N LYS A 6 -9.21 -14.66 24.00
CA LYS A 6 -8.66 -13.84 22.90
C LYS A 6 -9.73 -13.68 21.83
N ASN A 7 -10.81 -12.97 22.17
CA ASN A 7 -11.56 -12.22 21.18
C ASN A 7 -10.61 -11.16 20.62
N HIS A 8 -9.77 -11.54 19.65
CA HIS A 8 -9.15 -10.55 18.78
C HIS A 8 -10.30 -9.83 18.10
N ASN A 9 -10.46 -8.54 18.38
CA ASN A 9 -11.47 -7.71 17.73
C ASN A 9 -11.35 -7.96 16.21
N GLU A 10 -12.38 -8.52 15.55
CA GLU A 10 -12.37 -8.71 14.10
C GLU A 10 -12.08 -7.40 13.36
N VAL A 11 -12.48 -6.28 13.96
CA VAL A 11 -12.14 -4.92 13.53
C VAL A 11 -10.63 -4.66 13.57
N GLU A 12 -9.91 -5.10 14.60
CA GLU A 12 -8.45 -4.97 14.64
C GLU A 12 -7.78 -5.79 13.54
N VAL A 13 -8.29 -6.98 13.21
CA VAL A 13 -7.72 -7.84 12.16
C VAL A 13 -8.00 -7.29 10.76
N LEU A 14 -9.23 -6.78 10.51
CA LEU A 14 -9.64 -6.23 9.21
C LEU A 14 -9.08 -4.83 8.94
N GLU A 15 -8.79 -4.07 9.99
CA GLU A 15 -8.20 -2.73 9.92
C GLU A 15 -6.68 -2.71 10.15
N TYR A 16 -6.09 -3.87 10.51
CA TYR A 16 -4.65 -4.01 10.78
C TYR A 16 -3.81 -3.53 9.61
N THR A 17 -4.21 -3.89 8.38
CA THR A 17 -3.52 -3.53 7.15
C THR A 17 -3.52 -2.01 6.94
N THR A 18 -4.59 -1.32 7.32
CA THR A 18 -4.76 0.14 7.20
C THR A 18 -3.69 0.89 8.00
N VAL A 19 -3.38 0.44 9.22
CA VAL A 19 -2.41 1.11 10.11
C VAL A 19 -0.99 0.60 9.88
N LYS A 20 -0.82 -0.72 9.79
CA LYS A 20 0.52 -1.32 9.68
C LYS A 20 1.19 -0.98 8.37
N ALA A 21 0.50 -1.12 7.23
CA ALA A 21 1.10 -0.86 5.93
C ALA A 21 1.50 0.63 5.78
N SER A 22 0.68 1.54 6.29
CA SER A 22 0.97 2.98 6.27
C SER A 22 2.11 3.34 7.23
N TYR A 23 2.15 2.77 8.44
CA TYR A 23 3.25 2.96 9.39
C TYR A 23 4.59 2.39 8.89
N GLU A 24 4.59 1.19 8.32
CA GLU A 24 5.79 0.57 7.76
C GLU A 24 6.33 1.36 6.56
N SER A 25 5.43 1.89 5.72
CA SER A 25 5.78 2.79 4.62
C SER A 25 6.42 4.09 5.12
N LEU A 26 5.85 4.70 6.16
CA LEU A 26 6.39 5.89 6.81
C LEU A 26 7.78 5.62 7.42
N ASN A 27 7.90 4.60 8.27
CA ASN A 27 9.17 4.26 8.93
C ASN A 27 10.27 3.95 7.91
N LYS A 28 9.92 3.27 6.82
CA LYS A 28 10.87 3.02 5.75
C LYS A 28 11.34 4.30 5.07
N ARG A 29 10.42 5.18 4.68
CA ARG A 29 10.75 6.45 4.03
C ARG A 29 11.59 7.31 4.97
N TYR A 30 11.22 7.39 6.24
CA TYR A 30 12.01 8.08 7.27
C TYR A 30 13.45 7.56 7.36
N ARG A 31 13.67 6.24 7.43
CA ARG A 31 15.04 5.66 7.48
C ARG A 31 15.85 5.88 6.20
N ARG A 32 15.20 5.84 5.03
CA ARG A 32 15.86 6.16 3.75
C ARG A 32 16.25 7.64 3.75
N ASN A 33 15.30 8.50 4.14
CA ASN A 33 15.47 9.93 4.15
C ASN A 33 16.56 10.36 5.14
N HIS A 34 16.56 9.81 6.35
CA HIS A 34 17.57 10.12 7.33
C HIS A 34 18.99 9.83 6.83
N ARG A 35 19.22 8.64 6.23
CA ARG A 35 20.51 8.28 5.62
C ARG A 35 20.92 9.20 4.47
N ASP A 36 19.95 9.60 3.65
CA ASP A 36 20.18 10.52 2.55
C ASP A 36 20.53 11.93 3.03
N MET A 37 19.97 12.34 4.17
CA MET A 37 20.32 13.59 4.84
C MET A 37 21.74 13.53 5.41
N GLU A 38 22.10 12.45 6.10
CA GLU A 38 23.44 12.24 6.65
C GLU A 38 24.51 12.29 5.55
N LYS A 39 24.25 11.68 4.38
CA LYS A 39 25.14 11.80 3.21
C LYS A 39 25.30 13.24 2.74
N GLY A 40 24.21 14.02 2.73
CA GLY A 40 24.22 15.43 2.37
C GLY A 40 25.05 16.26 3.33
N VAL A 41 24.87 16.05 4.64
CA VAL A 41 25.65 16.71 5.70
C VAL A 41 27.13 16.34 5.60
N ALA A 42 27.46 15.06 5.35
CA ALA A 42 28.84 14.62 5.16
C ALA A 42 29.50 15.30 3.94
N ALA A 43 28.77 15.44 2.83
CA ALA A 43 29.26 16.15 1.65
C ALA A 43 29.48 17.66 1.90
N LEU A 44 28.60 18.28 2.71
CA LEU A 44 28.76 19.67 3.12
C LEU A 44 30.00 19.85 4.02
N ASN A 45 30.18 18.98 5.02
CA ASN A 45 31.37 19.01 5.89
C ASN A 45 32.65 18.86 5.07
N LYS A 46 32.70 17.92 4.12
CA LYS A 46 33.85 17.79 3.22
C LYS A 46 34.13 19.07 2.43
N SER A 47 33.09 19.74 1.94
CA SER A 47 33.25 21.01 1.22
C SER A 47 33.73 22.14 2.14
N LEU A 48 33.33 22.10 3.41
CA LEU A 48 33.77 23.03 4.45
C LEU A 48 35.25 22.80 4.82
N ASP A 49 35.68 21.54 4.91
CA ASP A 49 37.09 21.18 5.14
C ASP A 49 37.98 21.65 3.97
N GLU A 50 37.51 21.53 2.73
CA GLU A 50 38.22 22.05 1.55
C GLU A 50 38.37 23.58 1.60
N LEU A 51 37.39 24.28 2.17
CA LEU A 51 37.43 25.73 2.37
C LEU A 51 38.42 26.11 3.48
N GLU A 52 38.43 25.39 4.60
CA GLU A 52 39.35 25.63 5.71
C GLU A 52 40.82 25.44 5.29
N ASN A 53 41.07 24.47 4.39
CA ASN A 53 42.41 24.16 3.88
C ASN A 53 42.81 24.97 2.62
N ALA A 54 42.04 25.99 2.23
CA ALA A 54 42.33 26.77 1.03
C ALA A 54 43.62 27.62 1.20
N SER A 55 44.61 27.38 0.33
CA SER A 55 45.91 28.07 0.39
C SER A 55 45.89 29.51 -0.12
N ASP A 56 45.01 29.81 -1.08
CA ASP A 56 44.99 31.08 -1.81
C ASP A 56 43.55 31.57 -2.02
N ILE A 57 43.38 32.88 -2.20
CA ILE A 57 42.07 33.54 -2.37
C ILE A 57 41.25 32.93 -3.51
N SER A 58 41.89 32.58 -4.63
CA SER A 58 41.20 31.94 -5.76
C SER A 58 40.62 30.58 -5.39
N LYS A 59 41.38 29.75 -4.67
CA LYS A 59 40.91 28.43 -4.21
C LYS A 59 39.84 28.56 -3.14
N ALA A 60 39.95 29.56 -2.26
CA ALA A 60 38.94 29.86 -1.26
C ALA A 60 37.62 30.29 -1.91
N ALA A 61 37.66 31.10 -2.97
CA ALA A 61 36.48 31.49 -3.74
C ALA A 61 35.81 30.29 -4.42
N GLU A 62 36.59 29.38 -5.02
CA GLU A 62 36.07 28.13 -5.60
C GLU A 62 35.48 27.19 -4.53
N ALA A 63 36.12 27.06 -3.37
CA ALA A 63 35.61 26.26 -2.27
C ALA A 63 34.32 26.83 -1.68
N LEU A 64 34.20 28.16 -1.54
CA LEU A 64 32.96 28.84 -1.17
C LEU A 64 31.83 28.55 -2.17
N GLN A 65 32.13 28.58 -3.46
CA GLN A 65 31.16 28.24 -4.50
C GLN A 65 30.67 26.79 -4.35
N ARG A 66 31.59 25.84 -4.11
CA ARG A 66 31.22 24.42 -3.83
C ARG A 66 30.38 24.26 -2.57
N VAL A 67 30.72 24.97 -1.48
CA VAL A 67 29.91 24.99 -0.25
C VAL A 67 28.52 25.52 -0.53
N LEU A 68 28.39 26.59 -1.31
CA LEU A 68 27.11 27.19 -1.65
C LEU A 68 26.25 26.23 -2.49
N GLU A 69 26.83 25.59 -3.51
CA GLU A 69 26.15 24.61 -4.36
C GLU A 69 25.68 23.39 -3.56
N THR A 70 26.54 22.83 -2.71
CA THR A 70 26.21 21.68 -1.86
C THR A 70 25.16 22.04 -0.82
N MET A 71 25.29 23.18 -0.14
CA MET A 71 24.29 23.68 0.83
C MET A 71 22.92 23.88 0.17
N CYS A 72 22.87 24.50 -1.01
CA CYS A 72 21.63 24.66 -1.77
C CYS A 72 21.02 23.31 -2.17
N GLY A 73 21.85 22.35 -2.60
CA GLY A 73 21.40 20.99 -2.92
C GLY A 73 20.80 20.27 -1.71
N VAL A 74 21.49 20.30 -0.57
CA VAL A 74 21.03 19.68 0.68
C VAL A 74 19.75 20.34 1.18
N LYS A 75 19.66 21.68 1.14
CA LYS A 75 18.44 22.42 1.53
C LYS A 75 17.23 21.99 0.71
N ARG A 76 17.34 22.00 -0.64
CA ARG A 76 16.23 21.60 -1.52
C ARG A 76 15.79 20.16 -1.25
N LYS A 77 16.77 19.26 -1.06
CA LYS A 77 16.49 17.86 -0.75
C LYS A 77 15.78 17.72 0.61
N ALA A 78 16.23 18.45 1.64
CA ALA A 78 15.61 18.47 2.96
C ALA A 78 14.16 18.97 2.95
N GLU A 79 13.89 20.05 2.21
CA GLU A 79 12.54 20.59 2.05
C GLU A 79 11.60 19.57 1.41
N TYR A 80 12.04 18.91 0.32
CA TYR A 80 11.27 17.85 -0.34
C TYR A 80 10.99 16.66 0.59
N MET A 81 12.00 16.17 1.30
CA MET A 81 11.86 15.02 2.20
C MET A 81 10.93 15.34 3.38
N CYS A 82 11.03 16.56 3.91
CA CYS A 82 10.18 17.03 4.99
C CYS A 82 8.72 17.17 4.53
N PHE A 83 8.48 17.64 3.31
CA PHE A 83 7.15 17.71 2.72
C PHE A 83 6.51 16.32 2.59
N GLU A 84 7.24 15.36 2.01
CA GLU A 84 6.78 13.97 1.84
C GLU A 84 6.49 13.29 3.18
N GLU A 85 7.36 13.46 4.18
CA GLU A 85 7.14 12.89 5.52
C GLU A 85 5.92 13.49 6.22
N ARG A 86 5.69 14.80 6.08
CA ARG A 86 4.48 15.44 6.62
C ARG A 86 3.20 14.88 5.99
N LYS A 87 3.20 14.61 4.69
CA LYS A 87 2.06 14.01 3.99
C LYS A 87 1.74 12.62 4.54
N LEU A 88 2.75 11.77 4.69
CA LEU A 88 2.60 10.43 5.26
C LEU A 88 2.13 10.47 6.71
N LEU A 89 2.70 11.36 7.52
CA LEU A 89 2.31 11.54 8.92
C LEU A 89 0.85 12.02 9.04
N LYS A 90 0.43 12.98 8.20
CA LYS A 90 -0.95 13.45 8.13
C LYS A 90 -1.91 12.30 7.85
N SER A 91 -1.59 11.48 6.85
CA SER A 91 -2.37 10.31 6.47
C SER A 91 -2.44 9.26 7.59
N CYS A 92 -1.32 8.98 8.28
CA CYS A 92 -1.30 8.09 9.44
C CYS A 92 -2.17 8.64 10.59
N LYS A 93 -2.04 9.92 10.92
CA LYS A 93 -2.86 10.57 11.97
C LYS A 93 -4.35 10.49 11.65
N ARG A 94 -4.74 10.78 10.40
CA ARG A 94 -6.13 10.70 9.98
C ARG A 94 -6.71 9.28 10.07
N ARG A 95 -5.92 8.26 9.72
CA ARG A 95 -6.33 6.85 9.90
C ARG A 95 -6.52 6.48 11.36
N ILE A 96 -5.59 6.90 12.25
CA ILE A 96 -5.71 6.67 13.69
C ILE A 96 -6.95 7.36 14.25
N GLU A 97 -7.19 8.61 13.85
CA GLU A 97 -8.39 9.34 14.24
C GLU A 97 -9.66 8.63 13.77
N HIS A 98 -9.72 8.21 12.50
CA HIS A 98 -10.85 7.45 11.95
C HIS A 98 -11.10 6.14 12.71
N LEU A 99 -10.04 5.41 13.08
CA LEU A 99 -10.17 4.21 13.91
C LEU A 99 -10.65 4.53 15.32
N SER A 100 -10.18 5.61 15.92
CA SER A 100 -10.69 6.09 17.21
C SER A 100 -12.18 6.42 17.11
N GLN A 101 -12.62 7.06 16.03
CA GLN A 101 -14.03 7.37 15.76
C GLN A 101 -14.85 6.06 15.65
N LEU A 102 -14.35 5.05 14.94
CA LEU A 102 -15.00 3.74 14.84
C LEU A 102 -15.05 2.97 16.17
N CYS A 103 -14.01 3.03 16.99
CA CYS A 103 -14.01 2.42 18.31
C CYS A 103 -15.07 3.06 19.22
N LEU A 104 -15.22 4.39 19.17
CA LEU A 104 -16.27 5.09 19.91
C LEU A 104 -17.66 4.63 19.49
N LEU A 105 -17.92 4.51 18.17
CA LEU A 105 -19.17 3.97 17.63
C LEU A 105 -19.45 2.56 18.14
N ASN A 106 -18.48 1.66 18.00
CA ASN A 106 -18.64 0.25 18.40
C ASN A 106 -18.80 0.08 19.91
N SER A 107 -18.21 0.96 20.72
CA SER A 107 -18.30 0.90 22.19
C SER A 107 -19.65 1.36 22.74
N GLY A 108 -20.52 1.95 21.93
CA GLY A 108 -21.81 2.51 22.38
C GLY A 108 -21.68 3.68 23.36
N ILE A 109 -20.48 4.26 23.51
CA ILE A 109 -20.25 5.41 24.39
C ILE A 109 -20.51 6.69 23.60
N HIS A 110 -21.79 7.02 23.41
CA HIS A 110 -22.24 8.37 23.73
C HIS A 110 -23.74 8.45 24.04
N CYS A 111 -23.99 9.27 25.07
CA CYS A 111 -25.25 9.74 25.64
C CYS A 111 -26.47 9.68 24.73
N LYS A 112 -27.52 9.03 25.25
CA LYS A 112 -28.86 9.56 25.11
C LYS A 112 -28.84 11.03 25.59
N VAL A 113 -28.83 11.98 24.67
CA VAL A 113 -29.45 13.27 24.96
C VAL A 113 -30.95 13.00 24.83
N SER A 114 -31.55 12.58 25.94
CA SER A 114 -33.00 12.53 26.03
C SER A 114 -33.48 13.97 26.13
N ASP A 115 -34.22 14.42 25.13
CA ASP A 115 -35.18 15.48 25.28
C ASP A 115 -36.17 15.10 26.39
N GLU A 116 -36.08 15.74 27.56
CA GLU A 116 -37.20 15.81 28.50
C GLU A 116 -37.39 17.26 28.96
N VAL A 117 -38.38 17.89 28.33
CA VAL A 117 -39.07 19.07 28.83
C VAL A 117 -40.18 18.60 29.78
N THR A 118 -40.28 19.30 30.92
CA THR A 118 -41.36 19.37 31.93
C THR A 118 -41.49 18.29 33.02
N GLY A 119 -41.43 18.75 34.29
CA GLY A 119 -42.22 18.16 35.38
C GLY A 119 -41.58 18.03 36.77
N SER A 120 -41.50 19.14 37.51
CA SER A 120 -41.54 19.29 38.98
C SER A 120 -41.50 18.04 39.90
N THR A 121 -40.64 18.05 40.94
CA THR A 121 -40.95 18.36 42.37
C THR A 121 -39.97 17.68 43.35
N GLY A 122 -39.39 18.44 44.28
CA GLY A 122 -39.31 18.05 45.70
C GLY A 122 -38.05 17.36 46.27
N GLY A 123 -37.22 18.13 46.98
CA GLY A 123 -36.92 17.91 48.40
C GLY A 123 -35.82 16.94 48.85
N GLY A 124 -34.72 17.50 49.39
CA GLY A 124 -34.32 17.24 50.80
C GLY A 124 -33.14 16.31 51.14
N GLN A 125 -32.16 16.93 51.84
CA GLN A 125 -31.19 16.39 52.84
C GLN A 125 -29.88 15.74 52.31
N LYS A 126 -28.69 16.32 52.53
CA LYS A 126 -27.84 16.34 53.78
C LYS A 126 -27.46 14.91 54.21
N SER A 127 -26.22 14.49 54.48
CA SER A 127 -24.87 15.07 54.60
C SER A 127 -23.90 13.87 54.66
N GLU A 128 -22.61 14.03 54.35
CA GLU A 128 -21.48 13.73 55.27
C GLU A 128 -20.14 13.67 54.52
N GLU A 129 -19.26 14.56 54.98
CA GLU A 129 -17.86 14.72 54.62
C GLU A 129 -17.04 14.17 55.80
N SER A 130 -16.04 13.32 55.55
CA SER A 130 -14.61 13.50 55.92
C SER A 130 -14.04 12.20 56.54
N VAL A 131 -12.77 11.79 56.51
CA VAL A 131 -11.50 12.20 55.88
C VAL A 131 -10.48 11.05 56.13
N SER A 132 -9.44 10.93 55.28
CA SER A 132 -8.09 10.30 55.45
C SER A 132 -7.82 9.11 54.51
N LYS A 133 -6.72 8.99 53.77
CA LYS A 133 -5.40 9.66 53.80
C LYS A 133 -4.70 9.48 52.44
N ASN A 134 -3.96 10.50 52.04
CA ASN A 134 -3.13 10.60 50.83
C ASN A 134 -2.00 9.56 50.77
N VAL A 135 -1.78 8.98 49.60
CA VAL A 135 -0.44 8.72 49.05
C VAL A 135 -0.47 9.19 47.60
N SER A 136 0.18 10.32 47.34
CA SER A 136 0.35 10.90 46.02
C SER A 136 1.39 10.12 45.24
N ILE A 137 0.98 9.55 44.10
CA ILE A 137 1.87 9.24 42.98
C ILE A 137 1.23 9.93 41.77
N GLU A 138 1.81 11.05 41.36
CA GLU A 138 1.41 11.77 40.16
C GLU A 138 1.67 10.88 38.94
N SER A 139 0.60 10.38 38.32
CA SER A 139 0.62 9.79 36.98
C SER A 139 -0.31 10.61 36.08
N GLU A 140 0.26 11.61 35.45
CA GLU A 140 -0.37 12.53 34.52
C GLU A 140 -0.59 11.85 33.15
N VAL A 141 -1.62 11.02 33.01
CA VAL A 141 -2.08 10.54 31.68
C VAL A 141 -3.59 10.29 31.68
N THR A 142 -4.39 11.32 31.36
CA THR A 142 -5.69 11.10 30.69
C THR A 142 -6.12 12.34 29.91
N THR A 143 -5.35 12.75 28.90
CA THR A 143 -5.87 13.67 27.89
C THR A 143 -6.82 12.91 26.97
N LYS A 144 -8.12 12.97 27.29
CA LYS A 144 -9.20 12.63 26.34
C LYS A 144 -8.95 13.41 25.03
N PRO A 145 -8.98 12.78 23.85
CA PRO A 145 -8.90 13.55 22.61
C PRO A 145 -10.19 14.37 22.48
N ARG A 146 -10.09 15.69 22.64
CA ARG A 146 -11.18 16.60 22.28
C ARG A 146 -11.34 16.57 20.76
N LEU A 147 -12.36 15.87 20.27
CA LEU A 147 -12.86 16.04 18.91
C LEU A 147 -13.50 17.42 18.81
N SER A 148 -13.05 18.22 17.84
CA SER A 148 -13.48 19.62 17.65
C SER A 148 -14.69 19.78 16.73
N HIS A 149 -15.31 18.69 16.27
CA HIS A 149 -16.45 18.72 15.34
C HIS A 149 -17.62 17.85 15.82
N PRO A 150 -18.88 18.19 15.45
CA PRO A 150 -20.03 17.33 15.67
C PRO A 150 -19.75 15.95 15.08
N PHE A 151 -19.87 14.93 15.91
CA PHE A 151 -19.59 13.55 15.52
C PHE A 151 -20.78 13.01 14.73
N ASP A 152 -20.68 12.99 13.39
CA ASP A 152 -21.69 12.41 12.52
C ASP A 152 -21.35 10.92 12.25
N GLU A 153 -22.05 10.03 12.97
CA GLU A 153 -21.94 8.58 12.84
C GLU A 153 -22.14 8.08 11.39
N SER A 154 -23.04 8.72 10.65
CA SER A 154 -23.33 8.37 9.27
C SER A 154 -22.13 8.63 8.37
N SER A 155 -21.49 9.80 8.54
CA SER A 155 -20.28 10.15 7.78
C SER A 155 -19.12 9.20 8.04
N VAL A 156 -18.87 8.82 9.30
CA VAL A 156 -17.76 7.91 9.66
C VAL A 156 -18.01 6.50 9.11
N SER A 157 -19.26 6.02 9.21
CA SER A 157 -19.64 4.71 8.68
C SER A 157 -19.57 4.67 7.14
N LEU A 158 -19.99 5.75 6.48
CA LEU A 158 -19.89 5.90 5.04
C LEU A 158 -18.43 5.96 4.57
N ALA A 159 -17.58 6.73 5.24
CA ALA A 159 -16.14 6.80 4.95
C ALA A 159 -15.47 5.42 5.06
N ARG A 160 -15.82 4.64 6.09
CA ARG A 160 -15.33 3.27 6.27
C ARG A 160 -15.77 2.37 5.11
N PHE A 161 -17.05 2.40 4.76
CA PHE A 161 -17.58 1.63 3.63
C PHE A 161 -16.88 1.98 2.33
N GLN A 162 -16.77 3.28 2.04
CA GLN A 162 -16.14 3.78 0.83
C GLN A 162 -14.65 3.40 0.75
N ARG A 163 -13.91 3.45 1.86
CA ARG A 163 -12.52 2.96 1.91
C ARG A 163 -12.45 1.48 1.61
N HIS A 164 -13.28 0.64 2.25
CA HIS A 164 -13.29 -0.80 1.99
C HIS A 164 -13.66 -1.15 0.54
N LEU A 165 -14.60 -0.40 -0.05
CA LEU A 165 -14.93 -0.52 -1.46
C LEU A 165 -13.73 -0.14 -2.34
N THR A 166 -13.03 0.94 -2.00
CA THR A 166 -11.81 1.36 -2.72
C THR A 166 -10.74 0.27 -2.69
N ASP A 167 -10.48 -0.28 -1.50
CA ASP A 167 -9.51 -1.36 -1.32
C ASP A 167 -9.92 -2.62 -2.09
N TYR A 168 -11.23 -2.92 -2.16
CA TYR A 168 -11.76 -4.00 -2.99
C TYR A 168 -11.55 -3.76 -4.49
N LEU A 169 -11.82 -2.55 -4.97
CA LEU A 169 -11.57 -2.20 -6.37
C LEU A 169 -10.08 -2.36 -6.72
N PHE A 170 -9.19 -1.98 -5.82
CA PHE A 170 -7.76 -2.23 -6.01
C PHE A 170 -7.47 -3.73 -6.06
N THR A 171 -7.80 -4.48 -5.01
CA THR A 171 -7.51 -5.93 -4.90
C THR A 171 -8.16 -6.82 -5.97
N SER A 172 -9.23 -6.35 -6.63
CA SER A 172 -9.85 -7.04 -7.76
C SER A 172 -9.17 -6.77 -9.11
N GLY A 173 -8.04 -6.04 -9.12
CA GLY A 173 -7.29 -5.71 -10.33
C GLY A 173 -7.84 -4.50 -11.08
N GLN A 174 -8.47 -3.55 -10.38
CA GLN A 174 -9.03 -2.31 -10.97
C GLN A 174 -8.45 -1.06 -10.27
N PRO A 175 -7.13 -0.83 -10.33
CA PRO A 175 -6.51 0.29 -9.62
C PRO A 175 -6.95 1.66 -10.16
N GLN A 176 -7.25 1.77 -11.45
CA GLN A 176 -7.74 3.01 -12.06
C GLN A 176 -9.08 3.46 -11.47
N SER A 177 -9.99 2.50 -11.23
CA SER A 177 -11.29 2.75 -10.63
C SER A 177 -11.14 3.11 -9.15
N ALA A 178 -10.28 2.38 -8.43
CA ALA A 178 -9.95 2.69 -7.03
C ALA A 178 -9.38 4.11 -6.88
N LEU A 179 -8.44 4.50 -7.75
CA LEU A 179 -7.82 5.83 -7.72
C LEU A 179 -8.84 6.94 -7.97
N LYS A 180 -9.66 6.81 -9.03
CA LYS A 180 -10.70 7.81 -9.35
C LYS A 180 -11.70 7.96 -8.21
N PHE A 181 -12.19 6.84 -7.69
CA PHE A 181 -13.15 6.85 -6.59
C PHE A 181 -12.57 7.50 -5.33
N ALA A 182 -11.31 7.24 -5.01
CA ALA A 182 -10.64 7.83 -3.87
C ALA A 182 -10.32 9.32 -4.04
N GLN A 183 -10.12 9.80 -5.26
CA GLN A 183 -9.90 11.23 -5.57
C GLN A 183 -11.19 12.05 -5.55
N GLU A 184 -12.31 11.46 -5.97
CA GLU A 184 -13.63 12.13 -5.96
C GLU A 184 -14.14 12.39 -4.54
N LYS A 185 -13.73 11.58 -3.56
CA LYS A 185 -14.17 11.69 -2.16
C LYS A 185 -13.07 12.31 -1.31
N GLN A 186 -13.30 13.54 -0.85
CA GLN A 186 -12.33 14.27 0.00
C GLN A 186 -11.93 13.48 1.26
N GLU A 187 -12.87 12.74 1.84
CA GLU A 187 -12.66 11.96 3.06
C GLU A 187 -11.67 10.80 2.88
N LEU A 188 -11.57 10.26 1.66
CA LEU A 188 -10.75 9.09 1.35
C LEU A 188 -9.29 9.43 1.08
N GLY A 189 -8.97 10.68 0.74
CA GLY A 189 -7.64 11.05 0.27
C GLY A 189 -6.52 10.71 1.26
N ASP A 190 -6.77 10.95 2.55
CA ASP A 190 -5.83 10.63 3.63
C ASP A 190 -6.04 9.22 4.22
N LEU A 191 -7.16 8.55 3.91
CA LEU A 191 -7.51 7.22 4.42
C LEU A 191 -7.00 6.09 3.51
N CYS A 192 -7.04 6.27 2.19
CA CYS A 192 -6.61 5.30 1.18
C CYS A 192 -5.12 5.44 0.84
N MET A 193 -4.51 4.38 0.31
CA MET A 193 -3.11 4.38 -0.12
C MET A 193 -2.99 4.90 -1.57
N LEU A 194 -3.36 6.18 -1.79
CA LEU A 194 -3.43 6.77 -3.14
C LEU A 194 -2.15 6.61 -3.96
N GLU A 195 -0.98 6.73 -3.32
CA GLU A 195 0.32 6.60 -3.99
C GLU A 195 0.54 5.20 -4.58
N VAL A 196 0.03 4.17 -3.92
CA VAL A 196 0.10 2.78 -4.41
C VAL A 196 -0.83 2.60 -5.61
N TYR A 197 -2.01 3.22 -5.57
CA TYR A 197 -2.96 3.15 -6.68
C TYR A 197 -2.44 3.88 -7.91
N ASP A 198 -1.84 5.06 -7.72
CA ASP A 198 -1.22 5.83 -8.79
C ASP A 198 -0.03 5.11 -9.43
N GLU A 199 0.85 4.53 -8.60
CA GLU A 199 1.97 3.70 -9.06
C GLU A 199 1.48 2.49 -9.87
N ALA A 200 0.47 1.77 -9.37
CA ALA A 200 -0.12 0.64 -10.08
C ALA A 200 -0.72 1.07 -11.43
N VAL A 201 -1.51 2.14 -11.47
CA VAL A 201 -2.10 2.67 -12.71
C VAL A 201 -1.03 3.06 -13.72
N SER A 202 0.02 3.74 -13.27
CA SER A 202 1.12 4.17 -14.14
C SER A 202 1.82 2.99 -14.79
N ILE A 203 2.17 1.97 -13.99
CA ILE A 203 2.84 0.77 -14.47
C ILE A 203 1.92 -0.05 -15.38
N GLU A 204 0.67 -0.28 -14.99
CA GLU A 204 -0.29 -1.05 -15.79
C GLU A 204 -0.55 -0.40 -17.16
N LYS A 205 -0.67 0.93 -17.20
CA LYS A 205 -0.85 1.66 -18.46
C LYS A 205 0.38 1.54 -19.36
N ALA A 206 1.59 1.71 -18.81
CA ALA A 206 2.82 1.57 -19.57
C ALA A 206 2.97 0.15 -20.15
N LEU A 207 2.66 -0.89 -19.37
CA LEU A 207 2.73 -2.28 -19.81
C LEU A 207 1.72 -2.58 -20.93
N LEU A 208 0.52 -2.00 -20.89
CA LEU A 208 -0.45 -2.12 -21.98
C LEU A 208 0.04 -1.46 -23.28
N GLU A 209 0.82 -0.39 -23.17
CA GLU A 209 1.47 0.28 -24.30
C GLU A 209 2.75 -0.45 -24.77
N GLY A 210 3.19 -1.47 -24.03
CA GLY A 210 4.40 -2.25 -24.30
C GLY A 210 5.69 -1.66 -23.74
N ASP A 211 5.62 -0.64 -22.88
CA ASP A 211 6.76 -0.08 -22.17
C ASP A 211 6.98 -0.80 -20.83
N THR A 212 8.13 -1.46 -20.70
CA THR A 212 8.55 -2.17 -19.48
C THR A 212 9.35 -1.29 -18.52
N GLY A 213 9.73 -0.07 -18.92
CA GLY A 213 10.58 0.84 -18.16
C GLY A 213 10.07 1.12 -16.75
N PRO A 214 8.80 1.55 -16.57
CA PRO A 214 8.24 1.82 -15.25
C PRO A 214 8.23 0.61 -14.32
N ALA A 215 7.94 -0.59 -14.86
CA ALA A 215 7.94 -1.83 -14.10
C ALA A 215 9.35 -2.20 -13.60
N PHE A 216 10.38 -2.03 -14.43
CA PHE A 216 11.77 -2.24 -14.02
C PHE A 216 12.24 -1.20 -13.01
N ALA A 217 11.89 0.08 -13.19
CA ALA A 217 12.23 1.13 -12.24
C ALA A 217 11.66 0.82 -10.85
N TRP A 218 10.39 0.43 -10.80
CA TRP A 218 9.74 -0.04 -9.58
C TRP A 218 10.47 -1.24 -8.97
N LEU A 219 10.80 -2.24 -9.78
CA LEU A 219 11.50 -3.44 -9.31
C LEU A 219 12.87 -3.12 -8.71
N GLN A 220 13.64 -2.18 -9.29
CA GLN A 220 14.92 -1.75 -8.72
C GLN A 220 14.75 -1.10 -7.35
N GLU A 221 13.71 -0.28 -7.19
CA GLU A 221 13.38 0.33 -5.89
C GLU A 221 12.88 -0.70 -4.85
N ALA A 222 12.15 -1.71 -5.30
CA ALA A 222 11.61 -2.80 -4.50
C ALA A 222 12.70 -3.79 -4.04
N ASN A 223 13.64 -4.15 -4.92
CA ASN A 223 14.76 -5.07 -4.65
C ASN A 223 15.71 -4.55 -3.57
N PHE A 224 15.81 -3.23 -3.38
CA PHE A 224 16.52 -2.67 -2.22
C PHE A 224 15.88 -3.07 -0.87
N LYS A 225 14.60 -3.48 -0.85
CA LYS A 225 13.90 -3.99 0.34
C LYS A 225 13.90 -5.51 0.42
N LEU A 226 13.66 -6.16 -0.71
CA LEU A 226 13.55 -7.60 -0.83
C LEU A 226 14.98 -8.16 -0.86
N LYS A 227 15.54 -8.48 0.31
CA LYS A 227 16.77 -9.27 0.39
C LYS A 227 16.60 -10.52 -0.46
N LYS A 228 17.16 -10.51 -1.67
CA LYS A 228 17.41 -11.72 -2.47
C LYS A 228 16.20 -12.64 -2.67
N ASN A 229 14.98 -12.09 -2.76
CA ASN A 229 13.91 -12.85 -3.38
C ASN A 229 14.12 -12.70 -4.87
N ASP A 230 14.57 -13.80 -5.48
CA ASP A 230 14.69 -13.99 -6.92
C ASP A 230 13.26 -13.98 -7.49
N SER A 231 12.60 -12.82 -7.42
CA SER A 231 11.20 -12.71 -7.78
C SER A 231 11.12 -13.09 -9.25
N TYR A 232 10.32 -14.11 -9.54
CA TYR A 232 10.02 -14.53 -10.91
C TYR A 232 9.52 -13.37 -11.77
N TYR A 233 9.10 -12.27 -11.16
CA TYR A 233 8.65 -11.06 -11.83
C TYR A 233 9.70 -10.43 -12.76
N GLU A 234 10.98 -10.39 -12.39
CA GLU A 234 12.01 -9.89 -13.34
C GLU A 234 12.04 -10.77 -14.59
N PHE A 235 12.00 -12.09 -14.39
CA PHE A 235 11.97 -13.06 -15.46
C PHE A 235 10.67 -12.95 -16.30
N ASP A 236 9.52 -12.77 -15.66
CA ASP A 236 8.22 -12.56 -16.32
C ASP A 236 8.24 -11.31 -17.21
N LEU A 237 8.86 -10.21 -16.75
CA LEU A 237 9.06 -9.00 -17.56
C LEU A 237 9.98 -9.26 -18.76
N ARG A 238 11.06 -10.04 -18.58
CA ARG A 238 11.94 -10.43 -19.70
C ARG A 238 11.22 -11.31 -20.72
N VAL A 239 10.38 -12.23 -20.27
CA VAL A 239 9.53 -13.05 -21.13
C VAL A 239 8.52 -12.18 -21.89
N PHE A 240 7.98 -11.14 -21.25
CA PHE A 240 7.10 -10.18 -21.91
C PHE A 240 7.83 -9.34 -22.96
N GLU A 241 9.04 -8.84 -22.68
CA GLU A 241 9.90 -8.16 -23.68
C GLU A 241 10.18 -9.06 -24.89
N PHE A 242 10.44 -10.35 -24.65
CA PHE A 242 10.57 -11.33 -25.71
C PHE A 242 9.30 -11.43 -26.56
N TYR A 243 8.13 -11.55 -25.94
CA TYR A 243 6.85 -11.57 -26.65
C TYR A 243 6.65 -10.30 -27.50
N LEU A 244 6.98 -9.11 -26.97
CA LEU A 244 6.89 -7.85 -27.71
C LEU A 244 7.79 -7.85 -28.97
N LEU A 245 9.02 -8.38 -28.87
CA LEU A 245 9.92 -8.51 -30.01
C LEU A 245 9.37 -9.46 -31.07
N VAL A 246 8.81 -10.59 -30.66
CA VAL A 246 8.17 -11.55 -31.58
C VAL A 246 6.93 -10.93 -32.24
N LYS A 247 6.12 -10.20 -31.49
CA LYS A 247 4.94 -9.47 -31.98
C LYS A 247 5.30 -8.38 -33.01
N GLN A 248 6.46 -7.74 -32.86
CA GLN A 248 7.01 -6.80 -33.85
C GLN A 248 7.66 -7.47 -35.07
N GLY A 249 7.72 -8.81 -35.13
CA GLY A 249 8.39 -9.56 -36.20
C GLY A 249 9.92 -9.63 -36.07
N LYS A 250 10.51 -9.05 -35.02
CA LYS A 250 11.95 -9.02 -34.75
C LYS A 250 12.42 -10.32 -34.07
N ARG A 251 12.25 -11.45 -34.76
CA ARG A 251 12.52 -12.80 -34.20
C ARG A 251 13.98 -13.03 -33.81
N ILE A 252 14.93 -12.50 -34.58
CA ILE A 252 16.36 -12.64 -34.28
C ILE A 252 16.71 -11.89 -32.99
N ASP A 253 16.21 -10.67 -32.83
CA ASP A 253 16.41 -9.86 -31.62
C ASP A 253 15.79 -10.54 -30.40
N ALA A 254 14.61 -11.17 -30.55
CA ALA A 254 13.98 -11.95 -29.49
C ALA A 254 14.88 -13.12 -29.03
N ILE A 255 15.50 -13.85 -29.96
CA ILE A 255 16.43 -14.94 -29.63
C ILE A 255 17.68 -14.40 -28.91
N GLN A 256 18.22 -13.26 -29.35
CA GLN A 256 19.37 -12.63 -28.70
C GLN A 256 19.03 -12.17 -27.29
N HIS A 257 17.85 -11.58 -27.10
CA HIS A 257 17.32 -11.17 -25.79
C HIS A 257 17.18 -12.37 -24.85
N ALA A 258 16.60 -13.47 -25.33
CA ALA A 258 16.49 -14.72 -24.57
C ALA A 258 17.85 -15.27 -24.13
N ARG A 259 18.83 -15.29 -25.04
CA ARG A 259 20.19 -15.73 -24.71
C ARG A 259 20.88 -14.82 -23.70
N LYS A 260 20.57 -13.52 -23.69
CA LYS A 260 21.18 -12.55 -22.78
C LYS A 260 20.62 -12.65 -21.37
N TYR A 261 19.30 -12.74 -21.24
CA TYR A 261 18.63 -12.61 -19.93
C TYR A 261 18.05 -13.92 -19.40
N MET A 262 17.82 -14.93 -20.23
CA MET A 262 17.12 -16.17 -19.86
C MET A 262 18.04 -17.42 -19.90
N SER A 263 19.33 -17.27 -20.20
CA SER A 263 20.29 -18.37 -20.31
C SER A 263 20.94 -18.81 -18.99
N SER A 264 20.92 -17.96 -17.95
CA SER A 264 21.57 -18.24 -16.65
C SER A 264 20.69 -19.07 -15.70
N ILE A 265 19.97 -20.07 -16.22
CA ILE A 265 19.19 -21.02 -15.42
C ILE A 265 20.20 -22.01 -14.80
N LYS A 266 20.75 -21.65 -13.64
CA LYS A 266 21.78 -22.44 -12.93
C LYS A 266 21.20 -23.56 -12.05
N GLN A 267 19.89 -23.58 -11.86
CA GLN A 267 19.14 -24.57 -11.09
C GLN A 267 17.97 -25.09 -11.92
N ASP A 268 17.56 -26.34 -11.69
CA ASP A 268 16.34 -26.92 -12.25
C ASP A 268 15.13 -26.14 -11.71
N ASP A 269 14.69 -25.16 -12.48
CA ASP A 269 13.54 -24.31 -12.19
C ASP A 269 12.46 -24.59 -13.23
N ASP A 270 11.52 -25.46 -12.85
CA ASP A 270 10.41 -25.89 -13.69
C ASP A 270 9.57 -24.71 -14.18
N TYR A 271 9.43 -23.65 -13.38
CA TYR A 271 8.62 -22.50 -13.77
C TYR A 271 9.29 -21.74 -14.91
N ARG A 272 10.56 -21.36 -14.74
CA ARG A 272 11.31 -20.61 -15.76
C ARG A 272 11.46 -21.42 -17.04
N ALA A 273 11.75 -22.71 -16.93
CA ALA A 273 11.85 -23.61 -18.08
C ALA A 273 10.52 -23.70 -18.84
N ASN A 274 9.40 -23.91 -18.14
CA ASN A 274 8.08 -24.00 -18.75
C ASN A 274 7.66 -22.67 -19.41
N LYS A 275 7.87 -21.54 -18.73
CA LYS A 275 7.53 -20.22 -19.27
C LYS A 275 8.39 -19.83 -20.46
N LEU A 276 9.69 -20.12 -20.42
CA LEU A 276 10.57 -19.95 -21.57
C LEU A 276 10.14 -20.82 -22.74
N GLY A 277 9.79 -22.09 -22.51
CA GLY A 277 9.27 -23.00 -23.54
C GLY A 277 7.99 -22.47 -24.19
N GLN A 278 7.04 -21.99 -23.37
CA GLN A 278 5.81 -21.32 -23.83
C GLN A 278 6.11 -20.10 -24.71
N ALA A 279 7.11 -19.29 -24.35
CA ALA A 279 7.52 -18.14 -25.15
C ALA A 279 8.22 -18.57 -26.45
N MET A 280 9.11 -19.56 -26.40
CA MET A 280 9.86 -20.05 -27.57
C MET A 280 8.95 -20.62 -28.66
N ILE A 281 7.84 -21.26 -28.30
CA ILE A 281 6.84 -21.75 -29.26
C ILE A 281 6.29 -20.62 -30.13
N LEU A 282 6.23 -19.38 -29.63
CA LEU A 282 5.76 -18.23 -30.40
C LEU A 282 6.60 -17.94 -31.65
N LEU A 283 7.89 -18.31 -31.66
CA LEU A 283 8.76 -18.14 -32.82
C LEU A 283 8.32 -18.97 -34.03
N ALA A 284 7.61 -20.08 -33.79
CA ALA A 284 7.11 -20.97 -34.84
C ALA A 284 5.81 -20.47 -35.49
N MET A 285 5.12 -19.50 -34.88
CA MET A 285 3.84 -18.99 -35.39
C MET A 285 4.09 -18.12 -36.63
N ARG A 286 3.35 -18.36 -37.72
CA ARG A 286 3.61 -17.71 -39.02
C ARG A 286 2.79 -16.44 -39.19
N THR A 287 1.54 -16.46 -38.75
CA THR A 287 0.61 -15.33 -38.87
C THR A 287 0.48 -14.57 -37.55
N PRO A 288 0.12 -13.27 -37.58
CA PRO A 288 -0.11 -12.51 -36.35
C PRO A 288 -1.31 -13.02 -35.55
N GLU A 289 -2.32 -13.60 -36.21
CA GLU A 289 -3.50 -14.18 -35.57
C GLU A 289 -3.16 -15.45 -34.80
N GLU A 290 -2.38 -16.36 -35.40
CA GLU A 290 -1.85 -17.56 -34.72
C GLU A 290 -0.99 -17.18 -33.52
N LEU A 291 -0.12 -16.19 -33.70
CA LEU A 291 0.75 -15.69 -32.65
C LEU A 291 -0.06 -15.18 -31.46
N GLN A 292 -1.06 -14.33 -31.72
CA GLN A 292 -1.91 -13.75 -30.68
C GLN A 292 -2.70 -14.85 -29.95
N SER A 293 -3.33 -15.77 -30.69
CA SER A 293 -4.07 -16.89 -30.11
C SER A 293 -3.17 -17.76 -29.21
N LYS A 294 -1.95 -18.05 -29.67
CA LYS A 294 -1.01 -18.86 -28.90
C LYS A 294 -0.46 -18.11 -27.68
N ALA A 295 -0.21 -16.81 -27.80
CA ALA A 295 0.23 -15.97 -26.69
C ALA A 295 -0.86 -15.86 -25.60
N ASP A 296 -2.14 -15.76 -26.00
CA ASP A 296 -3.27 -15.75 -25.07
C ASP A 296 -3.40 -17.09 -24.32
N GLN A 297 -3.30 -18.22 -25.02
CA GLN A 297 -3.28 -19.56 -24.41
C GLN A 297 -2.14 -19.72 -23.41
N ASN A 298 -0.95 -19.23 -23.78
CA ASN A 298 0.26 -19.36 -22.96
C ASN A 298 0.33 -18.32 -21.83
N LYS A 299 -0.65 -17.39 -21.74
CA LYS A 299 -0.64 -16.25 -20.81
C LYS A 299 0.68 -15.49 -20.92
N LEU A 300 0.92 -14.88 -22.08
CA LEU A 300 2.12 -14.08 -22.39
C LEU A 300 1.79 -12.67 -22.88
N THR A 301 0.50 -12.32 -22.94
CA THR A 301 0.03 -11.05 -23.49
C THR A 301 0.11 -9.91 -22.48
N GLU A 302 -0.13 -8.70 -22.98
CA GLU A 302 -0.17 -7.45 -22.20
C GLU A 302 -1.10 -7.59 -20.99
N LYS A 303 -2.28 -8.21 -21.18
CA LYS A 303 -3.24 -8.47 -20.09
C LYS A 303 -2.68 -9.38 -19.01
N TRP A 304 -1.88 -10.37 -19.40
CA TRP A 304 -1.27 -11.29 -18.43
C TRP A 304 -0.21 -10.58 -17.61
N ILE A 305 0.71 -9.83 -18.24
CA ILE A 305 1.78 -9.18 -17.48
C ILE A 305 1.23 -8.08 -16.56
N VAL A 306 0.18 -7.36 -17.00
CA VAL A 306 -0.55 -6.40 -16.15
C VAL A 306 -1.12 -7.08 -14.91
N LYS A 307 -1.85 -8.19 -15.10
CA LYS A 307 -2.36 -8.98 -13.98
C LYS A 307 -1.24 -9.49 -13.07
N ARG A 308 -0.15 -9.98 -13.65
CA ARG A 308 1.01 -10.49 -12.90
C ARG A 308 1.67 -9.38 -12.07
N THR A 309 1.80 -8.19 -12.65
CA THR A 309 2.31 -7.00 -11.97
C THR A 309 1.44 -6.62 -10.79
N HIS A 310 0.11 -6.67 -10.97
CA HIS A 310 -0.86 -6.39 -9.92
C HIS A 310 -0.71 -7.35 -8.74
N GLU A 311 -0.58 -8.66 -9.00
CA GLU A 311 -0.35 -9.68 -7.97
C GLU A 311 0.93 -9.41 -7.17
N VAL A 312 2.02 -9.04 -7.86
CA VAL A 312 3.30 -8.72 -7.24
C VAL A 312 3.22 -7.45 -6.39
N LEU A 313 2.48 -6.43 -6.84
CA LEU A 313 2.21 -5.22 -6.06
C LEU A 313 1.39 -5.53 -4.80
N MET A 314 0.34 -6.34 -4.91
CA MET A 314 -0.45 -6.77 -3.76
C MET A 314 0.40 -7.50 -2.73
N GLU A 315 1.26 -8.43 -3.17
CA GLU A 315 2.19 -9.15 -2.29
C GLU A 315 3.18 -8.19 -1.63
N PHE A 316 3.77 -7.27 -2.39
CA PHE A 316 4.76 -6.33 -1.89
C PHE A 316 4.19 -5.34 -0.85
N TYR A 317 2.97 -4.88 -1.05
CA TYR A 317 2.27 -3.98 -0.13
C TYR A 317 1.45 -4.70 0.93
N ALA A 318 1.54 -6.04 1.00
CA ALA A 318 0.86 -6.90 1.97
C ALA A 318 -0.68 -6.72 1.98
N TYR A 319 -1.27 -6.52 0.80
CA TYR A 319 -2.73 -6.58 0.65
C TYR A 319 -3.22 -8.00 0.91
N SER A 320 -4.36 -8.13 1.60
CA SER A 320 -5.01 -9.42 1.79
C SER A 320 -5.67 -9.88 0.50
N VAL A 321 -5.65 -11.19 0.25
CA VAL A 321 -6.35 -11.81 -0.89
C VAL A 321 -7.85 -11.53 -0.84
N TYR A 322 -8.43 -11.53 0.36
CA TYR A 322 -9.82 -11.15 0.59
C TYR A 322 -9.88 -9.79 1.28
N SER A 323 -10.53 -8.83 0.65
CA SER A 323 -10.77 -7.53 1.28
C SER A 323 -11.85 -7.63 2.36
N PRO A 324 -11.84 -6.74 3.37
CA PRO A 324 -12.91 -6.68 4.36
C PRO A 324 -14.31 -6.50 3.73
N PHE A 325 -14.38 -5.77 2.62
CA PHE A 325 -15.61 -5.62 1.83
C PHE A 325 -16.11 -6.98 1.32
N GLN A 326 -15.23 -7.76 0.68
CA GLN A 326 -15.59 -9.08 0.14
C GLN A 326 -16.05 -10.02 1.26
N LEU A 327 -15.36 -10.00 2.40
CA LEU A 327 -15.72 -10.84 3.54
C LEU A 327 -17.10 -10.46 4.10
N ALA A 328 -17.38 -9.17 4.28
CA ALA A 328 -18.67 -8.67 4.75
C ALA A 328 -19.81 -9.02 3.79
N VAL A 329 -19.59 -8.86 2.47
CA VAL A 329 -20.57 -9.24 1.45
C VAL A 329 -20.82 -10.74 1.44
N ASN A 330 -19.77 -11.57 1.50
CA ASN A 330 -19.91 -13.03 1.56
C ASN A 330 -20.68 -13.49 2.80
N ALA A 331 -20.37 -12.91 3.97
CA ALA A 331 -21.08 -13.19 5.21
C ALA A 331 -22.55 -12.76 5.12
N GLY A 332 -22.82 -11.56 4.56
CA GLY A 332 -24.18 -11.06 4.32
C GLY A 332 -24.99 -11.97 3.40
N ILE A 333 -24.41 -12.38 2.26
CA ILE A 333 -25.05 -13.31 1.32
C ILE A 333 -25.35 -14.66 2.00
N THR A 334 -24.44 -15.15 2.83
CA THR A 334 -24.61 -16.41 3.57
C THR A 334 -25.70 -16.30 4.65
N ALA A 335 -25.86 -15.13 5.26
CA ALA A 335 -26.89 -14.87 6.27
C ALA A 335 -28.31 -14.73 5.65
N ILE A 336 -28.41 -14.42 4.36
CA ILE A 336 -29.69 -14.43 3.65
C ILE A 336 -30.17 -15.88 3.59
N LYS A 337 -31.24 -16.20 4.35
CA LYS A 337 -31.92 -17.49 4.26
C LYS A 337 -32.39 -17.70 2.82
N THR A 338 -31.70 -18.55 2.07
CA THR A 338 -32.19 -19.00 0.77
C THR A 338 -33.44 -19.85 1.01
N GLN A 339 -34.60 -19.41 0.54
CA GLN A 339 -35.87 -20.14 0.68
C GLN A 339 -35.91 -21.47 -0.13
N TYR A 340 -34.84 -21.79 -0.87
CA TYR A 340 -34.72 -23.05 -1.59
C TYR A 340 -33.82 -24.03 -0.83
N PRO A 341 -34.35 -25.15 -0.31
CA PRO A 341 -33.51 -26.29 0.03
C PRO A 341 -32.97 -26.86 -1.28
N PHE A 342 -31.65 -26.90 -1.44
CA PHE A 342 -31.04 -27.80 -2.41
C PHE A 342 -31.39 -29.23 -1.96
N THR A 343 -32.45 -29.79 -2.53
CA THR A 343 -32.71 -31.22 -2.46
C THR A 343 -31.54 -31.91 -3.14
N LEU A 344 -30.60 -32.43 -2.35
CA LEU A 344 -29.67 -33.45 -2.78
C LEU A 344 -30.51 -34.65 -3.20
N SER A 345 -30.81 -34.74 -4.50
CA SER A 345 -31.26 -35.97 -5.12
C SER A 345 -30.11 -36.96 -4.94
N THR A 346 -30.18 -37.76 -3.88
CA THR A 346 -29.42 -39.01 -3.79
C THR A 346 -29.79 -39.83 -5.03
N VAL A 347 -28.93 -39.76 -6.03
CA VAL A 347 -28.87 -40.77 -7.08
C VAL A 347 -28.40 -42.04 -6.37
N SER A 348 -29.35 -42.88 -5.99
CA SER A 348 -29.07 -44.26 -5.59
C SER A 348 -28.44 -44.95 -6.79
N ILE A 349 -27.12 -45.17 -6.72
CA ILE A 349 -26.43 -46.14 -7.56
C ILE A 349 -26.93 -47.50 -7.08
N ILE A 350 -27.75 -48.15 -7.92
CA ILE A 350 -27.97 -49.61 -7.87
C ILE A 350 -26.94 -50.26 -8.77
#